data_AF-A0A3B8PXC9-F1
#
_entry.id   AF-A0A3B8PXC9-F1
#
_cell.length_a   1.000
_cell.length_b   1.000
_cell.length_c   1.000
_cell.angle_alpha   90.00
_cell.angle_beta   90.00
_cell.angle_gamma   90.00
#
_symmetry.space_group_name_H-M   'P 1'
#
loop_
_entity.id
_entity.type
_entity.pdbx_description
1 polymer ?
#
loop_
_entity_poly.entity_id
_entity_poly.type
_entity_poly.pdbx_seq_one_letter_code
_entity_poly.pdbx_strand_id
1 'polypeptide(L)'
;MSWFQLDPQSIADRARAAVSTVPSLKASLARGIVGFTVVSLAGFVPWAVFGRWFYKHIGEAGLYACCALVFIGLSGPLMHRLVIGPGSLTRFYKLFGLSFAAYSVAWIVGWLALRGHPGSLAGLFAGTAIMGWMLVTAFDARGELIKVTGSLFVLNSLGYFIGGEVEGWLIRWHPLTAKLMWGFCYGIGFGAGLGVAFYLCQSRARALLDEASKTA
;
A
#
# COMPACT_ATOMS: atom_id res chain seq x y z
N MET A 1 14.52 -4.14 -18.07
CA MET A 1 14.91 -2.81 -17.52
C MET A 1 14.45 -2.76 -16.07
N SER A 2 15.38 -2.62 -15.13
CA SER A 2 15.09 -2.51 -13.69
C SER A 2 14.47 -1.14 -13.39
N TRP A 3 13.22 -1.11 -12.90
CA TRP A 3 12.60 0.16 -12.52
C TRP A 3 13.28 0.69 -11.26
N PHE A 4 13.72 1.94 -11.30
CA PHE A 4 14.29 2.66 -10.15
C PHE A 4 15.48 1.96 -9.45
N GLN A 5 16.19 1.07 -10.16
CA GLN A 5 17.30 0.25 -9.62
C GLN A 5 16.85 -0.66 -8.46
N LEU A 6 15.64 -1.23 -8.56
CA LEU A 6 15.08 -2.12 -7.56
C LEU A 6 15.28 -3.61 -7.87
N ASP A 7 16.05 -3.94 -8.92
CA ASP A 7 16.47 -5.31 -9.16
C ASP A 7 17.31 -5.88 -8.00
N PRO A 8 17.32 -7.21 -7.82
CA PRO A 8 17.96 -7.85 -6.67
C PRO A 8 19.44 -7.50 -6.51
N GLN A 9 20.19 -7.45 -7.61
CA GLN A 9 21.62 -7.18 -7.60
C GLN A 9 21.90 -5.73 -7.16
N SER A 10 21.21 -4.76 -7.77
CA SER A 10 21.32 -3.35 -7.41
C SER A 10 20.94 -3.08 -5.95
N ILE A 11 19.92 -3.78 -5.42
CA ILE A 11 19.58 -3.69 -3.99
C ILE A 11 20.70 -4.25 -3.12
N ALA A 12 21.19 -5.45 -3.43
CA ALA A 12 22.21 -6.12 -2.65
C ALA A 12 23.52 -5.32 -2.62
N ASP A 13 23.98 -4.81 -3.76
CA ASP A 13 25.22 -4.04 -3.85
C ASP A 13 25.14 -2.75 -3.03
N ARG A 14 24.02 -2.02 -3.09
CA ARG A 14 23.81 -0.82 -2.27
C ARG A 14 23.70 -1.14 -0.78
N ALA A 15 23.00 -2.21 -0.44
CA ALA A 15 22.82 -2.62 0.94
C ALA A 15 24.16 -3.06 1.57
N ARG A 16 25.02 -3.75 0.81
CA ARG A 16 26.39 -4.10 1.22
C ARG A 16 27.25 -2.85 1.43
N ALA A 17 27.28 -1.96 0.43
CA ALA A 17 28.07 -0.73 0.50
C ALA A 17 27.73 0.17 1.70
N ALA A 18 26.47 0.13 2.16
CA ALA A 18 25.98 0.94 3.27
C ALA A 18 25.77 0.17 4.59
N VAL A 19 26.15 -1.11 4.66
CA VAL A 19 25.91 -2.01 5.83
C VAL A 19 24.46 -1.91 6.31
N SER A 20 23.52 -2.01 5.38
CA SER A 20 22.09 -1.78 5.65
C SER A 20 21.45 -2.95 6.39
N THR A 21 20.57 -2.63 7.33
CA THR A 21 19.75 -3.64 8.01
C THR A 21 18.72 -4.25 7.06
N VAL A 22 18.63 -5.58 7.05
CA VAL A 22 17.65 -6.32 6.25
C VAL A 22 16.39 -6.56 7.09
N PRO A 23 15.22 -6.02 6.70
CA PRO A 23 14.00 -6.20 7.47
C PRO A 23 13.49 -7.65 7.35
N SER A 24 13.18 -8.24 8.50
CA SER A 24 12.46 -9.52 8.58
C SER A 24 10.99 -9.36 8.17
N LEU A 25 10.28 -10.46 7.93
CA LEU A 25 8.86 -10.42 7.62
C LEU A 25 8.05 -9.73 8.72
N LYS A 26 8.36 -10.01 9.99
CA LYS A 26 7.71 -9.37 11.14
C LYS A 26 7.94 -7.86 11.15
N ALA A 27 9.16 -7.42 10.86
CA ALA A 27 9.49 -5.99 10.78
C ALA A 27 8.77 -5.30 9.62
N SER A 28 8.70 -5.95 8.45
CA SER A 28 7.96 -5.43 7.29
C SER A 28 6.45 -5.37 7.54
N LEU A 29 5.87 -6.39 8.17
CA LEU A 29 4.46 -6.41 8.59
C LEU A 29 4.17 -5.29 9.59
N ALA A 30 4.93 -5.19 10.68
CA ALA A 30 4.73 -4.17 11.70
C ALA A 30 4.84 -2.76 11.12
N ARG A 31 5.85 -2.51 10.27
CA ARG A 31 6.02 -1.23 9.57
C ARG A 31 4.88 -0.95 8.61
N GLY A 32 4.45 -1.95 7.85
CA GLY A 32 3.32 -1.86 6.93
C GLY A 32 2.02 -1.49 7.66
N ILE A 33 1.68 -2.24 8.70
CA ILE A 33 0.48 -2.04 9.52
C ILE A 33 0.51 -0.67 10.21
N VAL A 34 1.55 -0.39 11.00
CA VAL A 34 1.61 0.86 11.78
C VAL A 34 1.71 2.07 10.85
N GLY A 35 2.63 2.02 9.88
CA GLY A 35 2.86 3.11 8.95
C GLY A 35 1.62 3.41 8.12
N PHE A 36 1.02 2.39 7.48
CA PHE A 36 -0.14 2.62 6.62
C PHE A 36 -1.42 2.90 7.42
N THR A 37 -1.55 2.44 8.67
CA THR A 37 -2.69 2.83 9.52
C THR A 37 -2.69 4.32 9.82
N VAL A 38 -1.52 4.88 10.15
CA VAL A 38 -1.37 6.34 10.36
C VAL A 38 -1.68 7.10 9.07
N VAL A 39 -1.13 6.65 7.93
CA VAL A 39 -1.42 7.25 6.61
C VAL A 39 -2.91 7.18 6.29
N SER A 40 -3.55 6.05 6.57
CA SER A 40 -4.96 5.81 6.27
C SER A 40 -5.87 6.68 7.11
N LEU A 41 -5.62 6.80 8.42
CA LEU A 41 -6.36 7.72 9.27
C LEU A 41 -6.29 9.15 8.73
N ALA A 42 -5.10 9.63 8.37
CA ALA A 42 -4.92 10.94 7.75
C ALA A 42 -5.60 11.05 6.37
N GLY A 43 -5.49 10.02 5.53
CA GLY A 43 -6.09 9.95 4.20
C GLY A 43 -7.62 9.92 4.23
N PHE A 44 -8.24 9.49 5.33
CA PHE A 44 -9.67 9.51 5.54
C PHE A 44 -10.18 10.85 6.12
N VAL A 45 -9.31 11.71 6.67
CA VAL A 45 -9.71 13.02 7.21
C VAL A 45 -10.43 13.90 6.17
N PRO A 46 -9.97 14.04 4.90
CA PRO A 46 -10.69 14.80 3.88
C PRO A 46 -12.15 14.37 3.73
N TRP A 47 -12.42 13.07 3.75
CA TRP A 47 -13.79 12.55 3.67
C TRP A 47 -14.56 12.67 4.98
N ALA A 48 -13.88 12.41 6.10
CA ALA A 48 -14.49 12.38 7.41
C ALA A 48 -14.97 13.77 7.86
N VAL A 49 -14.12 14.78 7.68
CA VAL A 49 -14.34 16.15 8.14
C VAL A 49 -14.89 17.04 7.03
N PHE A 50 -14.33 16.95 5.82
CA PHE A 50 -14.62 17.89 4.73
C PHE A 50 -15.52 17.30 3.64
N GLY A 51 -16.02 16.07 3.80
CA GLY A 51 -16.80 15.38 2.77
C GLY A 51 -17.98 16.20 2.24
N ARG A 52 -18.80 16.81 3.13
CA ARG A 52 -19.93 17.65 2.71
C ARG A 52 -19.51 18.84 1.84
N TRP A 53 -18.40 19.47 2.19
CA TRP A 53 -17.86 20.60 1.42
C TRP A 53 -17.35 20.14 0.06
N PHE A 54 -16.58 19.05 0.02
CA PHE A 54 -16.09 18.48 -1.24
C PHE A 54 -17.25 18.10 -2.17
N TYR A 55 -18.24 17.34 -1.68
CA TYR A 55 -19.38 16.93 -2.49
C TYR A 55 -20.18 18.12 -3.05
N LYS A 56 -20.24 19.24 -2.33
CA LYS A 56 -20.95 20.46 -2.78
C LYS A 56 -20.16 21.29 -3.79
N HIS A 57 -18.83 21.40 -3.62
CA HIS A 57 -18.03 22.40 -4.35
C HIS A 57 -17.10 21.82 -5.43
N ILE A 58 -16.57 20.62 -5.25
CA ILE A 58 -15.58 20.01 -6.15
C ILE A 58 -16.11 18.69 -6.74
N GLY A 59 -17.02 18.03 -6.03
CA GLY A 59 -17.55 16.71 -6.37
C GLY A 59 -16.71 15.57 -5.79
N GLU A 60 -17.21 14.36 -6.04
CA GLU A 60 -16.65 13.10 -5.52
C GLU A 60 -15.22 12.82 -6.05
N ALA A 61 -14.95 13.13 -7.32
CA ALA A 61 -13.62 12.97 -7.91
C ALA A 61 -12.57 13.86 -7.20
N GLY A 62 -12.94 15.09 -6.85
CA GLY A 62 -12.06 16.00 -6.12
C GLY A 62 -11.74 15.52 -4.70
N LEU A 63 -12.74 14.94 -4.02
CA LEU A 63 -12.51 14.29 -2.73
C LEU A 63 -11.51 13.14 -2.86
N TYR A 64 -11.71 12.24 -3.82
CA TYR A 64 -10.82 11.09 -4.03
C TYR A 64 -9.40 11.52 -4.40
N ALA A 65 -9.25 12.54 -5.25
CA ALA A 65 -7.95 13.10 -5.57
C ALA A 65 -7.24 13.66 -4.32
N CYS A 66 -7.97 14.39 -3.46
CA CYS A 66 -7.43 14.89 -2.20
C CYS A 66 -6.97 13.76 -1.27
N CYS A 67 -7.81 12.74 -1.07
CA CYS A 67 -7.43 11.56 -0.29
C CYS A 67 -6.18 10.89 -0.88
N ALA A 68 -6.13 10.66 -2.18
CA ALA A 68 -4.99 10.03 -2.85
C ALA A 68 -3.69 10.81 -2.67
N LEU A 69 -3.72 12.14 -2.75
CA LEU A 69 -2.56 12.99 -2.47
C LEU A 69 -2.05 12.83 -1.03
N VAL A 70 -2.95 12.73 -0.05
CA VAL A 70 -2.58 12.47 1.35
C VAL A 70 -1.94 11.09 1.51
N PHE A 71 -2.54 10.05 0.92
CA PHE A 71 -1.98 8.69 0.93
C PHE A 71 -0.57 8.65 0.32
N ILE A 72 -0.39 9.24 -0.86
CA ILE A 72 0.91 9.29 -1.54
C ILE A 72 1.91 10.09 -0.71
N GLY A 73 1.55 11.31 -0.28
CA GLY A 73 2.44 12.21 0.44
C GLY A 73 2.92 11.67 1.79
N LEU A 74 2.04 11.01 2.56
CA LEU A 74 2.39 10.52 3.90
C LEU A 74 2.98 9.11 3.93
N SER A 75 2.78 8.32 2.87
CA SER A 75 3.31 6.95 2.81
C SER A 75 4.84 6.90 2.82
N GLY A 76 5.51 7.83 2.13
CA GLY A 76 6.98 7.86 2.04
C GLY A 76 7.69 7.87 3.39
N PRO A 77 7.48 8.88 4.25
CA PRO A 77 8.21 9.00 5.51
C PRO A 77 7.96 7.84 6.47
N LEU A 78 6.76 7.25 6.43
CA LEU A 78 6.35 6.19 7.36
C LEU A 78 6.72 4.78 6.87
N MET A 79 6.82 4.58 5.56
CA MET A 79 6.92 3.25 4.97
C MET A 79 8.14 3.03 4.08
N HIS A 80 8.94 4.06 3.78
CA HIS A 80 10.07 3.90 2.86
C HIS A 80 11.06 2.80 3.25
N ARG A 81 11.23 2.56 4.55
CA ARG A 81 12.09 1.49 5.07
C ARG A 81 11.56 0.07 4.80
N LEU A 82 10.43 -0.08 4.11
CA LEU A 82 10.04 -1.36 3.51
C LEU A 82 10.97 -1.75 2.34
N VAL A 83 11.63 -0.77 1.71
CA VAL A 83 12.63 -1.00 0.67
C VAL A 83 14.03 -1.10 1.30
N ILE A 84 14.76 -2.15 0.93
CA ILE A 84 16.11 -2.42 1.42
C ILE A 84 17.11 -1.44 0.80
N GLY A 85 18.02 -0.94 1.65
CA GLY A 85 19.18 -0.15 1.24
C GLY A 85 18.96 1.37 1.25
N PRO A 86 20.04 2.13 1.01
CA PRO A 86 20.04 3.59 1.04
C PRO A 86 19.23 4.21 -0.10
N GLY A 87 18.70 5.41 0.12
CA GLY A 87 17.85 6.12 -0.84
C GLY A 87 16.48 5.45 -1.03
N SER A 88 16.01 4.72 -0.03
CA SER A 88 14.72 4.03 -0.05
C SER A 88 13.53 5.00 -0.14
N LEU A 89 13.63 6.21 0.41
CA LEU A 89 12.56 7.22 0.38
C LEU A 89 12.13 7.59 -1.04
N THR A 90 13.07 8.05 -1.87
CA THR A 90 12.78 8.47 -3.25
C THR A 90 12.27 7.30 -4.10
N ARG A 91 12.86 6.10 -3.92
CA ARG A 91 12.44 4.91 -4.67
C ARG A 91 11.06 4.43 -4.24
N PHE A 92 10.77 4.47 -2.94
CA PHE A 92 9.46 4.16 -2.42
C PHE A 92 8.41 5.13 -2.97
N TYR A 93 8.65 6.44 -2.94
CA TYR A 93 7.70 7.41 -3.52
C TYR A 93 7.42 7.16 -5.00
N LYS A 94 8.47 6.92 -5.80
CA LYS A 94 8.30 6.65 -7.23
C LYS A 94 7.48 5.39 -7.46
N LEU A 95 7.84 4.30 -6.78
CA LEU A 95 7.15 3.02 -6.97
C LEU A 95 5.74 3.03 -6.37
N PHE A 96 5.61 3.34 -5.08
CA PHE A 96 4.34 3.37 -4.37
C PHE A 96 3.41 4.45 -4.92
N GLY A 97 3.90 5.65 -5.20
CA GLY A 97 3.08 6.72 -5.75
C GLY A 97 2.45 6.34 -7.08
N LEU A 98 3.24 5.79 -8.00
CA LEU A 98 2.74 5.32 -9.30
C LEU A 98 1.80 4.11 -9.16
N SER A 99 2.17 3.11 -8.34
CA SER A 99 1.36 1.91 -8.19
C SER A 99 0.07 2.15 -7.42
N PHE A 100 0.09 3.03 -6.41
CA PHE A 100 -1.09 3.45 -5.67
C PHE A 100 -2.02 4.29 -6.53
N ALA A 101 -1.49 5.21 -7.35
CA ALA A 101 -2.30 5.96 -8.30
C ALA A 101 -3.02 5.02 -9.29
N ALA A 102 -2.29 4.04 -9.86
CA ALA A 102 -2.88 3.05 -10.76
C ALA A 102 -3.93 2.18 -10.05
N TYR A 103 -3.64 1.73 -8.82
CA TYR A 103 -4.60 1.05 -7.95
C TYR A 103 -5.87 1.88 -7.74
N SER A 104 -5.73 3.16 -7.37
CA SER A 104 -6.85 4.05 -7.09
C SER A 104 -7.73 4.26 -8.32
N VAL A 105 -7.13 4.47 -9.49
CA VAL A 105 -7.88 4.61 -10.75
C VAL A 105 -8.67 3.33 -11.05
N ALA A 106 -8.03 2.16 -10.96
CA ALA A 106 -8.70 0.88 -11.19
C ALA A 106 -9.86 0.64 -10.20
N TRP A 107 -9.65 0.98 -8.93
CA TRP A 107 -10.67 0.87 -7.91
C TRP A 107 -11.85 1.81 -8.18
N ILE A 108 -11.59 3.08 -8.51
CA ILE A 108 -12.63 4.07 -8.84
C ILE A 108 -13.43 3.62 -10.06
N VAL A 109 -12.77 3.15 -11.12
CA VAL A 109 -13.45 2.64 -12.32
C VAL A 109 -14.33 1.44 -11.96
N GLY A 110 -13.83 0.49 -11.18
CA GLY A 110 -14.62 -0.66 -10.72
C GLY A 110 -15.84 -0.26 -9.88
N TRP A 111 -15.66 0.69 -8.97
CA TRP A 111 -16.73 1.24 -8.14
C TRP A 111 -17.79 1.95 -8.97
N LEU A 112 -17.39 2.83 -9.89
CA LEU A 112 -18.33 3.59 -10.71
C LEU A 112 -19.08 2.71 -11.72
N ALA A 113 -18.42 1.69 -12.28
CA ALA A 113 -19.00 0.83 -13.30
C ALA A 113 -20.04 -0.15 -12.75
N LEU A 114 -19.76 -0.82 -11.63
CA LEU A 114 -20.62 -1.89 -11.10
C LEU A 114 -21.40 -1.48 -9.84
N ARG A 115 -20.89 -0.51 -9.08
CA ARG A 115 -21.42 -0.03 -7.78
C ARG A 115 -21.56 -1.12 -6.71
N GLY A 116 -21.79 -0.70 -5.48
CA GLY A 116 -22.01 -1.58 -4.33
C GLY A 116 -20.87 -2.59 -4.10
N HIS A 117 -21.19 -3.70 -3.42
CA HIS A 117 -20.19 -4.75 -3.13
C HIS A 117 -19.52 -5.35 -4.37
N PRO A 118 -20.24 -5.65 -5.48
CA PRO A 118 -19.59 -6.17 -6.69
C PRO A 118 -18.55 -5.19 -7.26
N GLY A 119 -18.86 -3.90 -7.30
CA GLY A 119 -17.93 -2.87 -7.74
C GLY A 119 -16.73 -2.69 -6.82
N SER A 120 -16.94 -2.70 -5.50
CA SER A 120 -15.82 -2.71 -4.54
C SER A 120 -14.91 -3.91 -4.74
N LEU A 121 -15.46 -5.12 -4.88
CA LEU A 121 -14.66 -6.34 -4.99
C LEU A 121 -13.88 -6.37 -6.31
N ALA A 122 -14.54 -6.03 -7.43
CA ALA A 122 -13.89 -5.94 -8.74
C ALA A 122 -12.79 -4.87 -8.75
N GLY A 123 -13.07 -3.69 -8.18
CA GLY A 123 -12.10 -2.61 -8.05
C GLY A 123 -10.90 -2.97 -7.17
N LEU A 124 -11.13 -3.63 -6.03
CA LEU A 124 -10.07 -4.12 -5.14
C LEU A 124 -9.22 -5.18 -5.83
N PHE A 125 -9.83 -6.14 -6.52
CA PHE A 125 -9.10 -7.17 -7.26
C PHE A 125 -8.26 -6.57 -8.38
N ALA A 126 -8.87 -5.76 -9.26
CA ALA A 126 -8.18 -5.13 -10.37
C ALA A 126 -7.04 -4.21 -9.89
N GLY A 127 -7.32 -3.36 -8.91
CA GLY A 127 -6.33 -2.45 -8.34
C GLY A 127 -5.16 -3.20 -7.72
N THR A 128 -5.41 -4.21 -6.88
CA THR A 128 -4.34 -4.97 -6.22
C THR A 128 -3.54 -5.82 -7.20
N ALA A 129 -4.17 -6.33 -8.27
CA ALA A 129 -3.48 -7.02 -9.35
C ALA A 129 -2.53 -6.09 -10.12
N ILE A 130 -2.99 -4.87 -10.47
CA ILE A 130 -2.14 -3.86 -11.14
C ILE A 130 -0.98 -3.46 -10.23
N MET A 131 -1.26 -3.13 -8.96
CA MET A 131 -0.21 -2.79 -8.00
C MET A 131 0.77 -3.94 -7.82
N GLY A 132 0.28 -5.17 -7.62
CA GLY A 132 1.10 -6.36 -7.48
C GLY A 132 2.01 -6.59 -8.68
N TRP A 133 1.48 -6.45 -9.89
CA TRP A 133 2.23 -6.52 -11.15
C TRP A 133 3.34 -5.46 -11.23
N MET A 134 3.03 -4.20 -10.90
CA MET A 134 4.03 -3.12 -10.89
C MET A 134 5.13 -3.37 -9.86
N LEU A 135 4.78 -3.84 -8.65
CA LEU A 135 5.74 -4.17 -7.61
C LEU A 135 6.68 -5.29 -8.07
N VAL A 136 6.15 -6.45 -8.50
CA VAL A 136 7.02 -7.57 -8.92
C VAL A 136 7.84 -7.25 -10.15
N THR A 137 7.35 -6.39 -11.05
CA THR A 137 8.11 -5.93 -12.21
C THR A 137 9.25 -5.03 -11.78
N ALA A 138 9.02 -4.11 -10.84
CA ALA A 138 10.05 -3.20 -10.35
C ALA A 138 11.18 -3.93 -9.62
N PHE A 139 10.85 -4.97 -8.85
CA PHE A 139 11.80 -5.77 -8.08
C PHE A 139 12.38 -7.00 -8.81
N ASP A 140 12.04 -7.19 -10.10
CA ASP A 140 12.39 -8.39 -10.88
C ASP A 140 12.02 -9.73 -10.17
N ALA A 141 10.84 -9.73 -9.56
CA ALA A 141 10.31 -10.82 -8.72
C ALA A 141 9.05 -11.46 -9.35
N ARG A 142 8.99 -11.59 -10.68
CA ARG A 142 7.79 -12.04 -11.42
C ARG A 142 7.24 -13.39 -10.93
N GLY A 143 8.08 -14.29 -10.45
CA GLY A 143 7.67 -15.57 -9.85
C GLY A 143 6.82 -15.43 -8.58
N GLU A 144 6.82 -14.26 -7.95
CA GLU A 144 6.04 -13.97 -6.75
C GLU A 144 4.70 -13.27 -7.04
N LEU A 145 4.34 -13.05 -8.31
CA LEU A 145 3.15 -12.27 -8.71
C LEU A 145 1.87 -12.74 -8.02
N ILE A 146 1.63 -14.04 -8.00
CA ILE A 146 0.42 -14.63 -7.41
C ILE A 146 0.41 -14.40 -5.90
N LYS A 147 1.53 -14.61 -5.21
CA LYS A 147 1.62 -14.43 -3.76
C LYS A 147 1.48 -12.96 -3.37
N VAL A 148 2.14 -12.06 -4.10
CA VAL A 148 2.07 -10.62 -3.88
C VAL A 148 0.64 -10.13 -4.10
N THR A 149 0.05 -10.41 -5.26
CA THR A 149 -1.33 -10.01 -5.58
C THR A 149 -2.33 -10.61 -4.61
N GLY A 150 -2.22 -11.92 -4.31
CA GLY A 150 -3.09 -12.60 -3.36
C GLY A 150 -3.02 -12.00 -1.96
N SER A 151 -1.79 -11.73 -1.47
CA SER A 151 -1.61 -11.09 -0.16
C SER A 151 -2.19 -9.68 -0.10
N LEU A 152 -1.98 -8.87 -1.14
CA LEU A 152 -2.57 -7.55 -1.25
C LEU A 152 -4.10 -7.65 -1.29
N PHE A 153 -4.67 -8.45 -2.18
CA PHE A 153 -6.10 -8.58 -2.34
C PHE A 153 -6.80 -9.06 -1.07
N VAL A 154 -6.33 -10.15 -0.47
CA VAL A 154 -6.95 -10.76 0.71
C VAL A 154 -6.88 -9.80 1.90
N LEU A 155 -5.70 -9.28 2.23
CA LEU A 155 -5.53 -8.43 3.42
C LEU A 155 -6.20 -7.06 3.23
N ASN A 156 -6.17 -6.50 2.02
CA ASN A 156 -6.91 -5.29 1.68
C ASN A 156 -8.42 -5.50 1.81
N SER A 157 -8.95 -6.57 1.22
CA SER A 157 -10.39 -6.88 1.28
C SER A 157 -10.86 -7.08 2.72
N LEU A 158 -10.10 -7.81 3.55
CA LEU A 158 -10.41 -7.97 4.96
C LEU A 158 -10.50 -6.60 5.67
N GLY A 159 -9.48 -5.75 5.53
CA GLY A 159 -9.50 -4.41 6.14
C GLY A 159 -10.64 -3.54 5.63
N TYR A 160 -10.89 -3.57 4.32
CA TYR A 160 -11.94 -2.80 3.66
C TYR A 160 -13.34 -3.20 4.13
N PHE A 161 -13.69 -4.48 4.09
CA PHE A 161 -15.03 -4.94 4.44
C PHE A 161 -15.29 -4.93 5.95
N ILE A 162 -14.31 -5.33 6.77
CA ILE A 162 -14.45 -5.20 8.24
C ILE A 162 -14.68 -3.74 8.61
N GLY A 163 -13.94 -2.82 8.00
CA GLY A 163 -14.13 -1.40 8.28
C GLY A 163 -15.48 -0.86 7.82
N GLY A 164 -16.05 -1.38 6.73
CA GLY A 164 -17.42 -1.05 6.31
C GLY A 164 -18.48 -1.52 7.31
N GLU A 165 -18.34 -2.72 7.88
CA GLU A 165 -19.22 -3.21 8.95
C GLU A 165 -19.11 -2.34 10.22
N VAL A 166 -17.88 -1.99 10.62
CA VAL A 166 -17.61 -1.12 11.78
C VAL A 166 -18.19 0.28 11.56
N GLU A 167 -18.03 0.85 10.37
CA GLU A 167 -18.64 2.13 10.00
C GLU A 167 -20.17 2.03 10.12
N GLY A 168 -20.78 1.03 9.49
CA GLY A 168 -22.23 0.83 9.48
C GLY A 168 -22.83 0.73 10.88
N TRP A 169 -22.11 0.10 11.81
CA TRP A 169 -22.51 0.02 13.22
C TRP A 169 -22.41 1.37 13.95
N LEU A 170 -21.33 2.14 13.71
CA LEU A 170 -21.04 3.38 14.44
C LEU A 170 -21.70 4.63 13.86
N ILE A 171 -22.02 4.66 12.56
CA ILE A 171 -22.37 5.88 11.82
C ILE A 171 -23.57 6.64 12.42
N ARG A 172 -24.52 5.91 13.03
CA ARG A 172 -25.72 6.48 13.64
C ARG A 172 -25.44 7.30 14.90
N TRP A 173 -24.40 6.91 15.66
CA TRP A 173 -24.10 7.48 16.97
C TRP A 173 -22.88 8.40 16.92
N HIS A 174 -21.85 8.00 16.17
CA HIS A 174 -20.56 8.66 16.12
C HIS A 174 -20.05 8.76 14.68
N PRO A 175 -20.63 9.64 13.84
CA PRO A 175 -20.36 9.63 12.40
C PRO A 175 -18.91 9.94 12.04
N LEU A 176 -18.23 10.82 12.79
CA LEU A 176 -16.80 11.09 12.59
C LEU A 176 -15.95 9.85 12.92
N THR A 177 -16.19 9.26 14.10
CA THR A 177 -15.49 8.06 14.56
C THR A 177 -15.72 6.88 13.61
N ALA A 178 -16.95 6.68 13.12
CA ALA A 178 -17.28 5.62 12.17
C ALA A 178 -16.39 5.66 10.92
N LYS A 179 -16.28 6.84 10.30
CA LYS A 179 -15.46 7.04 9.09
C LYS A 179 -13.97 6.85 9.36
N LEU A 180 -13.47 7.33 10.50
CA LEU A 180 -12.07 7.13 10.88
C LEU A 180 -11.78 5.68 11.23
N MET A 181 -12.72 4.95 11.84
CA MET A 181 -12.58 3.51 12.11
C MET A 181 -12.56 2.68 10.83
N TRP A 182 -13.29 3.10 9.80
CA TRP A 182 -13.11 2.48 8.48
C TRP A 182 -11.66 2.67 7.98
N GLY A 183 -11.15 3.90 8.05
CA GLY A 183 -9.75 4.20 7.74
C GLY A 183 -8.76 3.39 8.58
N PHE A 184 -9.04 3.16 9.86
CA PHE A 184 -8.23 2.32 10.75
C PHE A 184 -8.18 0.86 10.28
N CYS A 185 -9.35 0.23 10.07
CA CYS A 185 -9.43 -1.16 9.61
C CYS A 185 -8.80 -1.35 8.23
N TYR A 186 -9.08 -0.44 7.29
CA TYR A 186 -8.44 -0.42 5.98
C TYR A 186 -6.92 -0.26 6.09
N GLY A 187 -6.48 0.62 6.99
CA GLY A 187 -5.09 0.89 7.31
C GLY A 187 -4.33 -0.36 7.74
N ILE A 188 -4.91 -1.13 8.66
CA ILE A 188 -4.34 -2.39 9.14
C ILE A 188 -4.27 -3.42 8.02
N GLY A 189 -5.38 -3.63 7.30
CA GLY A 189 -5.47 -4.65 6.26
C GLY A 189 -4.53 -4.38 5.09
N PHE A 190 -4.65 -3.20 4.46
CA PHE A 190 -3.80 -2.83 3.34
C PHE A 190 -2.34 -2.64 3.77
N GLY A 191 -2.09 -2.11 4.97
CA GLY A 191 -0.75 -2.01 5.54
C GLY A 191 -0.06 -3.36 5.70
N ALA A 192 -0.78 -4.37 6.21
CA ALA A 192 -0.28 -5.75 6.28
C ALA A 192 0.02 -6.30 4.87
N GLY A 193 -0.90 -6.08 3.92
CA GLY A 193 -0.73 -6.45 2.52
C GLY A 193 0.54 -5.86 1.90
N LEU A 194 0.78 -4.57 2.09
CA LEU A 194 2.00 -3.89 1.63
C LEU A 194 3.24 -4.44 2.31
N GLY A 195 3.19 -4.69 3.63
CA GLY A 195 4.30 -5.30 4.37
C GLY A 195 4.72 -6.65 3.80
N VAL A 196 3.76 -7.53 3.50
CA VAL A 196 4.00 -8.84 2.86
C VAL A 196 4.50 -8.66 1.43
N ALA A 197 3.85 -7.80 0.63
CA ALA A 197 4.19 -7.59 -0.77
C ALA A 197 5.64 -7.11 -0.95
N PHE A 198 6.04 -6.07 -0.22
CA PHE A 198 7.42 -5.57 -0.25
C PHE A 198 8.41 -6.60 0.30
N TYR A 199 8.03 -7.37 1.33
CA TYR A 199 8.86 -8.47 1.80
C TYR A 199 9.08 -9.50 0.68
N LEU A 200 8.03 -10.05 0.08
CA LEU A 200 8.12 -11.08 -0.96
C LEU A 200 8.89 -10.61 -2.19
N CYS A 201 8.65 -9.38 -2.67
CA CYS A 201 9.34 -8.83 -3.83
C CYS A 201 10.86 -8.77 -3.66
N GLN A 202 11.36 -8.69 -2.43
CA GLN A 202 12.79 -8.56 -2.14
C GLN A 202 13.43 -9.88 -1.67
N SER A 203 12.78 -11.03 -1.86
CA SER A 203 13.29 -12.35 -1.43
C SER A 203 14.66 -12.68 -2.01
N ARG A 204 14.85 -12.47 -3.31
CA ARG A 204 16.13 -12.68 -4.01
C ARG A 204 17.23 -11.75 -3.52
N ALA A 205 16.91 -10.47 -3.30
CA ALA A 205 17.88 -9.50 -2.78
C ALA A 205 18.37 -9.92 -1.38
N ARG A 206 17.48 -10.46 -0.53
CA ARG A 206 17.85 -11.00 0.77
C ARG A 206 18.74 -12.24 0.65
N ALA A 207 18.42 -13.17 -0.23
CA ALA A 207 19.26 -14.35 -0.46
C ALA A 207 20.70 -13.98 -0.85
N LEU A 208 20.88 -13.00 -1.74
CA LEU A 208 22.20 -12.50 -2.14
C LEU A 208 22.98 -11.86 -0.98
N LEU A 209 22.27 -11.22 -0.04
CA LEU A 209 22.89 -10.64 1.16
C LEU A 209 23.28 -11.73 2.17
N ASP A 210 22.45 -12.75 2.32
CA ASP A 210 22.71 -13.89 3.19
C ASP A 210 23.91 -14.72 2.69
N GLU A 211 24.01 -14.96 1.37
CA GLU A 211 25.16 -15.66 0.76
C GLU A 211 26.47 -14.92 1.00
N ALA A 212 26.49 -13.60 0.78
CA ALA A 212 27.68 -12.78 1.00
C ALA A 212 28.16 -12.80 2.46
N SER A 213 27.25 -12.88 3.42
CA SER A 213 27.58 -12.98 4.85
C SER A 213 28.20 -14.33 5.26
N LYS A 214 27.98 -15.39 4.48
CA LYS A 214 28.59 -16.71 4.73
C LYS A 214 30.00 -16.82 4.16
N THR A 215 30.35 -15.99 3.19
CA THR A 215 31.66 -15.97 2.53
C THR A 215 32.66 -14.99 3.15
N ALA A 216 32.20 -14.14 4.08
CA ALA A 216 33.01 -13.17 4.81
C ALA A 216 33.46 -13.75 6.16
#